data_AF-A0A2H0LCX8-F1
#
_entry.id   AF-A0A2H0LCX8-F1
#
_cell.length_a   1.000
_cell.length_b   1.000
_cell.length_c   1.000
_cell.angle_alpha   90.00
_cell.angle_beta   90.00
_cell.angle_gamma   90.00
#
_symmetry.space_group_name_H-M   'P 1'
#
loop_
_entity.id
_entity.type
_entity.pdbx_description
1 polymer ?
#
loop_
_entity_poly.entity_id
_entity_poly.type
_entity_poly.pdbx_seq_one_letter_code
_entity_poly.pdbx_strand_id
1 'polypeptide(L)'
;MPPEASGQLPLAISEVEILPVKPQGGLVAFASCVLNGQIYLGNIGIHTRPDGSGYRLVFPVKILPNGKQIHCFHPLTRQAGDLFLQVIIRKFEELIRSVERGENVLATSKQCGGSGDNSPTVS
;
A
#
# COMPACT_ATOMS: atom_id res chain seq x y z
N MET A 1 1.33 29.07 -30.08
CA MET A 1 0.65 27.81 -29.74
C MET A 1 1.58 27.02 -28.85
N PRO A 2 1.21 26.69 -27.60
CA PRO A 2 2.03 25.81 -26.78
C PRO A 2 2.00 24.39 -27.38
N PRO A 3 3.11 23.64 -27.27
CA PRO A 3 3.19 22.28 -27.78
C PRO A 3 2.24 21.38 -27.00
N GLU A 4 1.48 20.58 -27.74
CA GLU A 4 0.75 19.39 -27.28
C GLU A 4 1.56 18.65 -26.23
N ALA A 5 1.11 18.70 -24.98
CA ALA A 5 1.68 17.91 -23.89
C ALA A 5 1.48 16.43 -24.23
N SER A 6 2.58 15.78 -24.61
CA SER A 6 2.71 14.34 -24.83
C SER A 6 1.84 13.55 -23.83
N GLY A 7 0.96 12.70 -24.35
CA GLY A 7 -0.09 11.99 -23.61
C GLY A 7 0.39 11.08 -22.49
N GLN A 8 0.80 11.66 -21.36
CA GLN A 8 1.00 10.96 -20.11
C GLN A 8 -0.31 11.02 -19.32
N LEU A 9 -0.96 9.87 -19.19
CA LEU A 9 -2.13 9.75 -18.32
C LEU A 9 -1.71 10.11 -16.89
N PRO A 10 -2.52 10.90 -16.16
CA PRO A 10 -2.20 11.27 -14.79
C PRO A 10 -2.09 10.02 -13.92
N LEU A 11 -1.12 10.02 -13.02
CA LEU A 11 -0.97 8.97 -12.02
C LEU A 11 -2.21 8.94 -11.12
N ALA A 12 -2.91 7.82 -11.08
CA ALA A 12 -4.10 7.62 -10.28
C ALA A 12 -3.91 6.39 -9.39
N ILE A 13 -4.26 6.52 -8.11
CA ILE A 13 -4.30 5.39 -7.18
C ILE A 13 -5.76 4.92 -7.13
N SER A 14 -6.02 3.77 -7.72
CA SER A 14 -7.37 3.21 -7.88
C SER A 14 -7.89 2.59 -6.61
N GLU A 15 -7.05 1.83 -5.91
CA GLU A 15 -7.41 1.10 -4.71
C GLU A 15 -6.30 1.22 -3.66
N VAL A 16 -6.70 1.23 -2.39
CA VAL A 16 -5.78 1.23 -1.25
C VAL A 16 -6.32 0.26 -0.21
N GLU A 17 -5.46 -0.67 0.18
CA GLU A 17 -5.67 -1.59 1.28
C GLU A 17 -4.72 -1.22 2.41
N ILE A 18 -5.24 -1.20 3.63
CA ILE A 18 -4.49 -0.83 4.83
C ILE A 18 -4.55 -1.99 5.82
N LEU A 19 -3.38 -2.43 6.27
CA LEU A 19 -3.20 -3.52 7.21
C LEU A 19 -2.57 -2.95 8.49
N PRO A 20 -3.38 -2.61 9.51
CA PRO A 20 -2.88 -2.04 10.76
C PRO A 20 -2.01 -3.06 11.50
N VAL A 21 -0.93 -2.59 12.11
CA VAL A 21 -0.01 -3.43 12.90
C VAL A 21 0.21 -2.84 14.28
N LYS A 22 0.71 -3.66 15.21
CA LYS A 22 1.07 -3.16 16.54
C LYS A 22 2.19 -2.12 16.40
N PRO A 23 2.04 -0.92 16.98
CA PRO A 23 3.05 0.12 16.89
C PRO A 23 4.41 -0.36 17.39
N GLN A 24 5.42 -0.38 16.52
CA GLN A 24 6.78 -0.76 16.87
C GLN A 24 7.78 0.12 16.13
N GLY A 25 8.63 0.86 16.86
CA GLY A 25 9.60 1.78 16.24
C GLY A 25 8.96 2.84 15.35
N GLY A 26 7.73 3.23 15.67
CA GLY A 26 6.92 4.18 14.90
C GLY A 26 6.22 3.58 13.68
N LEU A 27 6.41 2.30 13.31
CA LEU A 27 5.58 1.65 12.28
C LEU A 27 4.18 1.40 12.84
N VAL A 28 3.12 1.85 12.14
CA VAL A 28 1.72 1.73 12.61
C VAL A 28 0.83 0.90 11.69
N ALA A 29 1.16 0.83 10.40
CA ALA A 29 0.40 0.04 9.43
C ALA A 29 1.26 -0.28 8.21
N PHE A 30 0.86 -1.29 7.46
CA PHE A 30 1.27 -1.50 6.08
C PHE A 30 0.16 -1.07 5.15
N ALA A 31 0.53 -0.51 4.00
CA ALA A 31 -0.37 -0.14 2.93
C ALA A 31 0.01 -0.88 1.65
N SER A 32 -1.01 -1.22 0.90
CA SER A 32 -0.92 -1.72 -0.46
C SER A 32 -1.84 -0.91 -1.34
N CYS A 33 -1.50 -0.70 -2.60
CA CYS A 33 -2.32 0.10 -3.49
C CYS A 33 -2.19 -0.34 -4.95
N VAL A 34 -3.24 -0.07 -5.73
CA VAL A 34 -3.26 -0.32 -7.17
C VAL A 34 -3.09 1.01 -7.92
N LEU A 35 -2.07 1.07 -8.77
CA LEU A 35 -1.76 2.19 -9.63
C LEU A 35 -2.43 2.02 -10.99
N ASN A 36 -3.21 3.02 -11.41
CA ASN A 36 -3.94 3.08 -12.68
C ASN A 36 -4.75 1.81 -13.02
N GLY A 37 -5.24 1.09 -12.01
CA GLY A 37 -5.93 -0.19 -12.18
C GLY A 37 -5.07 -1.31 -12.79
N GLN A 38 -3.74 -1.13 -12.87
CA GLN A 38 -2.85 -1.95 -13.68
C GLN A 38 -1.69 -2.56 -12.88
N ILE A 39 -1.18 -1.84 -11.88
CA ILE A 39 0.01 -2.26 -11.13
C ILE A 39 -0.31 -2.31 -9.65
N TYR A 40 -0.13 -3.47 -9.03
CA TYR A 40 -0.21 -3.62 -7.58
C TYR A 40 1.14 -3.29 -6.92
N LEU A 41 1.10 -2.41 -5.93
CA LEU A 41 2.24 -1.98 -5.13
C LEU A 41 1.95 -2.32 -3.67
N GLY A 42 2.66 -3.30 -3.12
CA GLY A 42 2.48 -3.76 -1.75
C GLY A 42 3.55 -3.29 -0.79
N ASN A 43 3.36 -3.59 0.50
CA ASN A 43 4.37 -3.48 1.56
C ASN A 43 4.90 -2.05 1.78
N ILE A 44 4.05 -1.03 1.62
CA ILE A 44 4.39 0.35 1.95
C ILE A 44 4.22 0.52 3.47
N GLY A 45 5.30 0.82 4.19
CA GLY A 45 5.24 1.04 5.63
C GLY A 45 4.72 2.45 5.95
N ILE A 46 3.71 2.55 6.80
CA ILE A 46 3.24 3.82 7.37
C ILE A 46 3.89 3.97 8.74
N HIS A 47 4.72 5.00 8.89
CA HIS A 47 5.33 5.33 10.17
C HIS A 47 4.78 6.65 10.73
N THR A 48 4.53 6.70 12.03
CA THR A 48 4.34 7.95 12.76
C THR A 48 5.66 8.66 12.95
N ARG A 49 5.62 10.00 12.87
CA ARG A 49 6.77 10.81 13.24
C ARG A 49 6.87 10.90 14.77
N PRO A 50 8.09 10.94 15.34
CA PRO A 50 8.27 11.05 16.79
C PRO A 50 7.69 12.32 17.41
N ASP A 51 7.55 13.38 16.61
CA ASP A 51 6.98 14.67 17.01
C ASP A 51 5.44 14.67 17.02
N GLY A 52 4.79 13.58 16.59
CA GLY A 52 3.34 13.48 16.46
C GLY A 52 2.73 14.37 15.36
N SER A 53 3.55 15.04 14.53
CA SER A 53 3.07 16.00 13.52
C SER A 53 2.47 15.34 12.28
N GLY A 54 2.56 14.01 12.17
CA GLY A 54 1.92 13.24 11.12
C GLY A 54 2.63 11.93 10.81
N TYR A 55 2.52 11.52 9.56
CA TYR A 55 2.98 10.22 9.08
C TYR A 55 4.05 10.37 8.00
N ARG A 56 4.82 9.31 7.78
CA ARG A 56 5.74 9.14 6.66
C ARG A 56 5.50 7.79 6.02
N LEU A 57 5.65 7.74 4.70
CA LEU A 57 5.65 6.50 3.95
C LEU A 57 7.08 6.01 3.76
N VAL A 58 7.29 4.72 4.02
CA VAL A 58 8.54 4.02 3.78
C VAL A 58 8.28 2.98 2.71
N PHE A 59 8.95 3.12 1.58
CA PHE A 59 8.81 2.18 0.48
C PHE A 59 9.61 0.91 0.72
N PRO A 60 9.13 -0.26 0.26
CA PRO A 60 9.77 -1.53 0.56
C PRO A 60 11.15 -1.64 -0.07
N VAL A 61 12.07 -2.19 0.72
CA VAL A 61 13.43 -2.51 0.33
C VAL A 61 13.66 -3.99 0.57
N LYS A 62 14.16 -4.70 -0.44
CA LYS A 62 14.53 -6.11 -0.33
C LYS A 62 16.02 -6.22 -0.02
N ILE A 63 16.35 -6.96 1.03
CA ILE A 63 17.74 -7.30 1.38
C ILE A 63 18.09 -8.60 0.67
N LEU A 64 19.17 -8.59 -0.11
CA LEU A 64 19.71 -9.75 -0.79
C LEU A 64 20.59 -10.60 0.15
N PRO A 65 20.84 -11.90 -0.17
CA PRO A 65 21.72 -12.76 0.61
C PRO A 65 23.15 -12.22 0.77
N ASN A 66 23.60 -11.39 -0.17
CA ASN A 66 24.90 -10.71 -0.13
C ASN A 66 24.91 -9.43 0.74
N GLY A 67 23.83 -9.17 1.50
CA GLY A 67 23.67 -8.00 2.35
C GLY A 67 23.34 -6.70 1.62
N LYS A 68 23.22 -6.70 0.29
CA LYS A 68 22.85 -5.50 -0.47
C LYS A 68 21.35 -5.22 -0.37
N GLN A 69 21.00 -3.95 -0.29
CA GLN A 69 19.62 -3.46 -0.27
C GLN A 69 19.20 -3.02 -1.67
N ILE A 70 18.03 -3.47 -2.12
CA ILE A 70 17.42 -3.07 -3.39
C ILE A 70 16.05 -2.45 -3.10
N HIS A 71 15.84 -1.22 -3.57
CA HIS A 71 14.53 -0.58 -3.53
C HIS A 71 13.59 -1.29 -4.50
N CYS A 72 12.46 -1.82 -4.00
CA CYS A 72 11.50 -2.51 -4.85
C CYS A 72 10.76 -1.52 -5.76
N PHE A 73 10.36 -0.39 -5.21
CA PHE A 73 9.81 0.74 -5.94
C PHE A 73 9.91 2.00 -5.07
N HIS A 74 9.87 3.16 -5.71
CA HIS A 74 9.68 4.44 -5.05
C HIS A 74 9.12 5.44 -6.08
N PRO A 75 8.38 6.46 -5.65
CA PRO A 75 7.98 7.54 -6.54
C PRO A 75 9.23 8.21 -7.10
N LEU A 76 9.22 8.46 -8.41
CA LEU A 76 10.30 9.17 -9.09
C LEU A 76 10.11 10.70 -8.98
N THR A 77 8.87 11.17 -9.01
CA THR A 77 8.52 12.58 -8.93
C THR A 77 7.94 12.93 -7.57
N ARG A 78 8.13 14.19 -7.15
CA ARG A 78 7.51 14.72 -5.93
C ARG A 78 5.99 14.63 -5.99
N GLN A 79 5.38 14.95 -7.13
CA GLN A 79 3.94 14.87 -7.33
C GLN A 79 3.40 13.46 -7.07
N ALA A 80 4.09 12.42 -7.55
CA ALA A 80 3.72 11.04 -7.26
C ALA A 80 3.83 10.73 -5.77
N GLY A 81 4.93 11.13 -5.12
CA GLY A 81 5.14 10.93 -3.69
C GLY A 81 4.07 11.60 -2.83
N ASP A 82 3.71 12.84 -3.15
CA ASP A 82 2.67 13.61 -2.46
C ASP A 82 1.29 12.94 -2.67
N LEU A 83 1.01 12.43 -3.88
CA LEU A 83 -0.21 11.68 -4.16
C LEU A 83 -0.31 10.41 -3.31
N PHE A 84 0.76 9.60 -3.25
CA PHE A 84 0.80 8.41 -2.40
C PHE A 84 0.57 8.77 -0.94
N LEU A 85 1.28 9.78 -0.43
CA LEU A 85 1.14 10.22 0.95
C LEU A 85 -0.30 10.63 1.27
N GLN A 86 -0.88 11.52 0.46
CA GLN A 86 -2.25 12.01 0.71
C GLN A 86 -3.28 10.89 0.66
N VAL A 87 -3.24 10.05 -0.38
CA VAL A 87 -4.26 9.02 -0.61
C VAL A 87 -4.17 7.90 0.44
N ILE A 88 -2.96 7.43 0.74
CA ILE A 88 -2.75 6.35 1.72
C ILE A 88 -3.07 6.84 3.14
N ILE A 89 -2.58 8.01 3.54
CA ILE A 89 -2.82 8.54 4.89
C ILE A 89 -4.29 8.84 5.12
N ARG A 90 -4.98 9.45 4.14
CA ARG A 90 -6.42 9.65 4.23
C ARG A 90 -7.15 8.34 4.50
N LYS A 91 -6.78 7.26 3.79
CA LYS A 91 -7.46 5.96 3.94
C LYS A 91 -7.12 5.26 5.24
N PHE A 92 -5.89 5.41 5.72
CA PHE A 92 -5.49 4.96 7.04
C PHE A 92 -6.28 5.66 8.15
N GLU A 93 -6.38 6.99 8.13
CA GLU A 93 -7.16 7.74 9.12
C GLU A 93 -8.65 7.38 9.11
N GLU A 94 -9.24 7.20 7.92
CA GLU A 94 -10.62 6.73 7.78
C GLU A 94 -10.81 5.35 8.44
N LEU A 95 -9.86 4.43 8.25
CA LEU A 95 -9.90 3.10 8.85
C LEU A 95 -9.73 3.12 10.37
N ILE A 96 -8.81 3.95 10.89
CA ILE A 96 -8.66 4.10 12.34
C ILE A 96 -9.94 4.66 12.97
N ARG A 97 -10.55 5.69 12.35
CA ARG A 97 -11.82 6.26 12.81
C ARG A 97 -13.00 5.28 12.74
N SER A 98 -13.01 4.32 11.81
CA SER A 98 -14.08 3.30 11.77
C SER A 98 -13.88 2.23 12.84
N VAL A 99 -12.64 1.80 13.07
CA VAL A 99 -12.30 0.83 14.13
C VAL A 99 -12.61 1.40 15.52
N GLU A 100 -12.29 2.68 15.78
CA GLU A 100 -12.62 3.36 17.04
C GLU A 100 -14.14 3.43 17.31
N ARG A 101 -14.95 3.52 16.24
CA ARG A 101 -16.42 3.50 16.32
C ARG A 101 -17.01 2.10 16.52
N GLY A 102 -16.17 1.06 16.62
CA GLY A 102 -16.61 -0.32 16.82
C GLY A 102 -17.21 -0.96 15.57
N GLU A 103 -16.99 -0.37 14.38
CA GLU A 103 -17.37 -1.00 13.12
C GLU A 103 -16.37 -2.12 12.82
N ASN A 104 -16.84 -3.37 12.86
CA ASN A 104 -15.99 -4.55 12.64
C ASN A 104 -15.56 -4.63 11.16
N VAL A 105 -14.45 -3.95 10.80
CA VAL A 105 -13.91 -3.94 9.43
C VAL A 105 -13.04 -5.19 9.19
N LEU A 106 -13.67 -6.36 9.28
CA LEU A 106 -13.10 -7.66 8.91
C LEU A 106 -13.82 -8.15 7.66
N ALA A 107 -13.76 -7.39 6.56
CA ALA A 107 -14.41 -7.81 5.31
C ALA A 107 -13.90 -7.10 4.05
N THR A 108 -12.60 -7.15 3.74
CA THR A 108 -12.15 -6.92 2.34
C THR A 108 -10.93 -7.76 1.97
N SER A 109 -11.01 -9.08 2.17
CA SER A 109 -10.32 -10.01 1.28
C SER A 109 -11.34 -11.00 0.75
N LYS A 110 -12.03 -10.58 -0.32
CA LYS A 110 -12.71 -11.50 -1.22
C LYS A 110 -11.62 -12.43 -1.76
N GLN A 111 -11.57 -13.64 -1.21
CA GLN A 111 -10.83 -14.76 -1.76
C GLN A 111 -11.35 -14.99 -3.19
N CYS A 112 -10.57 -14.58 -4.20
CA CYS A 112 -10.79 -15.03 -5.57
C CYS A 112 -10.73 -16.57 -5.59
N GLY A 113 -11.74 -17.17 -6.19
CA GLY A 113 -11.95 -18.60 -6.23
C GLY A 113 -11.00 -19.37 -7.15
N GLY A 114 -11.15 -20.70 -7.10
CA GLY A 114 -10.92 -21.58 -8.24
C GLY A 114 -9.92 -22.72 -8.03
N SER A 115 -10.46 -23.84 -7.55
CA SER A 115 -10.34 -25.19 -8.14
C SER A 115 -8.99 -25.90 -8.23
N GLY A 116 -8.94 -27.09 -7.60
CA GLY A 116 -7.95 -28.13 -7.84
C GLY A 116 -8.28 -29.38 -7.02
N ASP A 117 -9.08 -30.28 -7.60
CA ASP A 117 -9.49 -31.58 -7.07
C ASP A 117 -8.31 -32.42 -6.57
N ASN A 118 -8.41 -32.95 -5.35
CA ASN A 118 -7.62 -34.12 -4.93
C ASN A 118 -8.52 -35.36 -4.96
N SER A 119 -8.39 -36.15 -6.01
CA SER A 119 -8.87 -37.53 -6.03
C SER A 119 -7.92 -38.42 -5.22
N PRO A 120 -8.40 -39.36 -4.39
CA PRO A 120 -7.56 -40.36 -3.76
C PRO A 120 -7.39 -41.57 -4.69
N THR A 121 -6.16 -41.91 -5.05
CA THR A 121 -5.87 -43.21 -5.66
C THR A 121 -5.28 -44.13 -4.60
N VAL A 122 -6.05 -45.17 -4.27
CA VAL A 122 -5.71 -46.35 -3.49
C VAL A 122 -4.55 -47.10 -4.14
N SER A 123 -3.60 -47.60 -3.34
CA SER A 123 -2.84 -48.83 -3.60
C SER A 123 -2.31 -49.39 -2.29
#